data_AF-A0A3D0XYC4-F1
#
_entry.id   AF-A0A3D0XYC4-F1
#
_cell.length_a   1.000
_cell.length_b   1.000
_cell.length_c   1.000
_cell.angle_alpha   90.00
_cell.angle_beta   90.00
_cell.angle_gamma   90.00
#
_symmetry.space_group_name_H-M   'P 1'
#
loop_
_entity.id
_entity.type
_entity.pdbx_description
1 polymer ?
#
loop_
_entity_poly.entity_id
_entity_poly.type
_entity_poly.pdbx_seq_one_letter_code
_entity_poly.pdbx_strand_id
1 'polypeptide(L)'
;MKNLLKFIIFIFLTFVIFFIKNFYVLCIITTINIFLMLIIKISIKDFFKSFKLLIPFLFLAFLLNIVLSDLMESALIIFRIIICYCITYIYYKTTTIAEISYTFELLLSPLKIFKINTKNISLIVSISLCTIPILKNEITAVQNAIKSKGAKIKINNFSLVLKPILISIIKRTGEMEKALISKGFVE
;
A
#
# COMPACT_ATOMS: atom_id res chain seq x y z
N MET A 1 3.88 0.25 19.40
CA MET A 1 5.26 0.75 19.17
C MET A 1 6.07 -0.10 18.19
N LYS A 2 6.11 -1.45 18.32
CA LYS A 2 6.89 -2.32 17.41
C LYS A 2 6.58 -2.10 15.91
N ASN A 3 5.33 -1.88 15.55
CA ASN A 3 4.92 -1.69 14.14
C ASN A 3 5.34 -0.34 13.57
N LEU A 4 5.23 0.73 14.38
CA LEU A 4 5.73 2.05 14.02
C LEU A 4 7.26 2.03 13.84
N LEU A 5 7.98 1.33 14.72
CA LEU A 5 9.43 1.16 14.57
C LEU A 5 9.79 0.43 13.27
N LYS A 6 9.10 -0.68 12.94
CA LYS A 6 9.28 -1.37 11.66
C LYS A 6 9.05 -0.44 10.46
N PHE A 7 8.00 0.38 10.50
CA PHE A 7 7.69 1.33 9.43
C PHE A 7 8.73 2.44 9.29
N ILE A 8 9.19 3.01 10.42
CA ILE A 8 10.26 4.03 10.41
C ILE A 8 11.56 3.43 9.89
N ILE A 9 11.93 2.21 10.31
CA ILE A 9 13.11 1.51 9.80
C ILE A 9 12.97 1.26 8.29
N PHE A 10 11.79 0.85 7.83
CA PHE A 10 11.52 0.66 6.41
C PHE A 10 11.73 1.96 5.59
N ILE A 11 11.13 3.07 6.02
CA ILE A 11 11.32 4.38 5.37
C ILE A 11 12.78 4.80 5.41
N PHE A 12 13.41 4.67 6.57
CA PHE A 12 14.80 5.09 6.75
C PHE A 12 15.74 4.28 5.84
N LEU A 13 15.58 2.95 5.80
CA LEU A 13 16.40 2.07 4.96
C LEU A 13 16.22 2.39 3.48
N THR A 14 14.98 2.55 3.01
CA THR A 14 14.69 2.90 1.60
C THR A 14 15.24 4.27 1.21
N PHE A 15 15.20 5.25 2.12
CA PHE A 15 15.77 6.57 1.91
C PHE A 15 17.31 6.54 1.86
N VAL A 16 17.97 5.88 2.82
CA VAL A 16 19.43 5.82 2.92
C VAL A 16 20.07 5.19 1.68
N ILE A 17 19.42 4.21 1.05
CA ILE A 17 19.93 3.52 -0.15
C ILE A 17 20.22 4.48 -1.30
N PHE A 18 19.46 5.58 -1.42
CA PHE A 18 19.69 6.56 -2.49
C PHE A 18 20.96 7.39 -2.31
N PHE A 19 21.46 7.53 -1.07
CA PHE A 19 22.69 8.28 -0.79
C PHE A 19 23.97 7.43 -0.98
N ILE A 20 23.84 6.09 -1.02
CA ILE A 20 24.99 5.19 -1.10
C ILE A 20 25.48 5.11 -2.55
N LYS A 21 26.64 5.71 -2.83
CA LYS A 21 27.33 5.63 -4.14
C LYS A 21 28.18 4.37 -4.31
N ASN A 22 28.68 3.79 -3.21
CA ASN A 22 29.59 2.65 -3.26
C ASN A 22 28.87 1.35 -3.62
N PHE A 23 29.23 0.75 -4.76
CA PHE A 23 28.66 -0.50 -5.26
C PHE A 23 28.81 -1.67 -4.27
N TYR A 24 29.95 -1.79 -3.60
CA TYR A 24 30.19 -2.87 -2.64
C TYR A 24 29.21 -2.84 -1.45
N VAL A 25 28.88 -1.64 -0.97
CA VAL A 25 27.92 -1.46 0.14
C VAL A 25 26.52 -1.86 -0.30
N LEU A 26 26.13 -1.51 -1.53
CA LEU A 26 24.84 -1.94 -2.09
C LEU A 26 24.75 -3.47 -2.21
N CYS A 27 25.83 -4.15 -2.61
CA CYS A 27 25.90 -5.61 -2.68
C CYS A 27 25.77 -6.29 -1.29
N ILE A 28 26.34 -5.68 -0.25
CA ILE A 28 26.15 -6.16 1.13
C ILE A 28 24.68 -6.03 1.54
N ILE A 29 24.06 -4.89 1.25
CA ILE A 29 22.63 -4.64 1.56
C ILE A 29 21.72 -5.62 0.80
N THR A 30 21.98 -5.92 -0.49
CA THR A 30 21.21 -6.95 -1.22
C THR A 30 21.30 -8.30 -0.55
N THR A 31 22.50 -8.70 -0.12
CA THR A 31 22.75 -10.02 0.46
C THR A 31 22.01 -10.16 1.79
N ILE A 32 22.04 -9.13 2.63
CA ILE A 32 21.28 -9.06 3.88
C ILE A 32 19.78 -9.17 3.60
N ASN A 33 19.26 -8.46 2.60
CA ASN A 33 17.83 -8.53 2.24
C ASN A 33 17.40 -9.93 1.77
N ILE A 34 18.22 -10.57 0.93
CA ILE A 34 17.95 -11.95 0.47
C ILE A 34 17.96 -12.91 1.66
N PHE A 35 18.91 -12.76 2.58
CA PHE A 35 18.97 -13.56 3.80
C PHE A 35 17.72 -13.34 4.68
N LEU A 36 17.25 -12.09 4.80
CA LEU A 36 16.02 -11.76 5.51
C LEU A 36 14.80 -12.44 4.86
N MET A 37 14.72 -12.45 3.52
CA MET A 37 13.64 -13.14 2.80
C MET A 37 13.62 -14.64 3.10
N LEU A 38 14.80 -15.27 3.19
CA LEU A 38 14.94 -16.69 3.55
C LEU A 38 14.47 -16.96 4.98
N ILE A 39 14.88 -16.13 5.94
CA ILE A 39 14.44 -16.24 7.35
C ILE A 39 12.92 -16.13 7.45
N ILE A 40 12.33 -15.17 6.73
CA ILE A 40 10.88 -14.89 6.75
C ILE A 40 10.10 -15.95 5.93
N LYS A 41 10.79 -16.92 5.30
CA LYS A 41 10.21 -17.97 4.43
C LYS A 41 9.37 -17.39 3.30
N ILE A 42 9.78 -16.25 2.75
CA ILE A 42 9.15 -15.66 1.58
C ILE A 42 9.58 -16.47 0.36
N SER A 43 8.62 -16.93 -0.43
CA SER A 43 8.94 -17.67 -1.65
C SER A 43 9.59 -16.72 -2.68
N ILE A 44 10.81 -17.06 -3.11
CA ILE A 44 11.55 -16.30 -4.12
C ILE A 44 10.78 -16.28 -5.46
N LYS A 45 10.00 -17.34 -5.73
CA LYS A 45 9.16 -17.43 -6.93
C LYS A 45 8.07 -16.35 -6.95
N ASP A 46 7.39 -16.11 -5.82
CA ASP A 46 6.37 -15.07 -5.74
C ASP A 46 6.98 -13.67 -5.88
N PHE A 47 8.19 -13.47 -5.37
CA PHE A 47 8.94 -12.24 -5.56
C PHE A 47 9.18 -11.96 -7.05
N PHE A 48 9.75 -12.91 -7.80
CA PHE A 48 10.00 -12.75 -9.23
C PHE A 48 8.72 -12.60 -10.06
N LYS A 49 7.64 -13.29 -9.65
CA LYS A 49 6.32 -13.13 -10.30
C LYS A 49 5.78 -11.70 -10.15
N SER A 50 5.88 -11.12 -8.96
CA SER A 50 5.50 -9.72 -8.72
C SER A 50 6.47 -8.74 -9.39
N PHE A 51 7.77 -9.05 -9.39
CA PHE A 51 8.81 -8.22 -9.98
C PHE A 51 8.72 -8.13 -11.51
N LYS A 52 8.22 -9.17 -12.19
CA LYS A 52 8.08 -9.18 -13.65
C LYS A 52 7.27 -7.98 -14.18
N LEU A 53 6.31 -7.48 -13.40
CA LEU A 53 5.53 -6.29 -13.75
C LEU A 53 6.37 -5.01 -13.78
N LEU A 54 7.46 -4.94 -13.02
CA LEU A 54 8.36 -3.78 -12.93
C LEU A 54 9.47 -3.77 -13.99
N ILE A 55 9.78 -4.91 -14.62
CA ILE A 55 10.82 -5.03 -15.65
C ILE A 55 10.68 -3.99 -16.79
N PRO A 56 9.50 -3.77 -17.41
CA PRO A 56 9.38 -2.76 -18.48
C PRO A 56 9.67 -1.34 -17.99
N PHE A 57 9.29 -1.01 -16.75
CA PHE A 57 9.60 0.29 -16.14
C PHE A 57 11.09 0.45 -15.85
N LEU A 58 11.76 -0.61 -15.36
CA LEU A 58 13.21 -0.60 -15.13
C LEU A 58 13.98 -0.43 -16.43
N PHE A 59 13.56 -1.11 -17.49
CA PHE A 59 14.19 -0.99 -18.81
C PHE A 59 14.06 0.41 -19.38
N LEU A 60 12.86 1.02 -19.29
CA LEU A 60 12.65 2.40 -19.71
C LEU A 60 13.50 3.38 -18.88
N ALA A 61 13.53 3.21 -17.55
CA ALA A 61 14.34 4.04 -16.66
C ALA A 61 15.83 3.94 -17.00
N PHE A 62 16.33 2.75 -17.35
CA PHE A 62 17.71 2.55 -17.76
C PHE A 62 18.05 3.30 -19.05
N LEU A 63 17.22 3.15 -20.08
CA LEU A 63 17.43 3.80 -21.37
C LEU A 63 17.46 5.32 -21.23
N LEU A 64 16.52 5.87 -20.46
CA LEU A 64 16.50 7.31 -20.19
C LEU A 64 17.76 7.75 -19.44
N ASN A 65 18.19 7.00 -18.43
CA ASN A 65 19.40 7.35 -17.67
C ASN A 65 20.68 7.24 -18.52
N ILE A 66 20.80 6.28 -19.44
CA ILE A 66 21.95 6.21 -20.36
C ILE A 66 22.03 7.44 -21.26
N VAL A 67 20.88 7.96 -21.70
CA VAL A 67 20.84 9.18 -22.54
C VAL A 67 21.25 10.42 -21.73
N LEU A 68 20.91 10.45 -20.44
CA LEU A 68 21.12 11.60 -19.55
C LEU A 68 22.45 11.57 -18.77
N SER A 69 23.06 10.39 -18.61
CA SER A 69 24.17 10.13 -17.69
C SER A 69 25.01 8.94 -18.13
N ASP A 70 26.09 8.65 -17.40
CA ASP A 70 26.97 7.51 -17.70
C ASP A 70 26.31 6.15 -17.47
N LEU A 71 26.84 5.14 -18.17
CA LEU A 71 26.44 3.73 -18.02
C LEU A 71 26.54 3.23 -16.57
N MET A 72 27.59 3.65 -15.85
CA MET A 72 27.82 3.22 -14.47
C MET A 72 26.78 3.77 -13.50
N GLU A 73 26.45 5.06 -13.62
CA GLU A 73 25.40 5.70 -12.80
C GLU A 73 24.02 5.13 -13.13
N SER A 74 23.75 4.87 -14.42
CA SER A 74 22.52 4.22 -14.88
C SER A 74 22.34 2.83 -14.26
N ALA A 75 23.41 2.02 -14.21
CA ALA A 75 23.39 0.71 -13.58
C ALA A 75 23.19 0.79 -12.05
N LEU A 76 23.84 1.76 -11.39
CA LEU A 76 23.66 2.01 -9.95
C LEU A 76 22.21 2.36 -9.60
N ILE A 77 21.55 3.19 -10.42
CA ILE A 77 20.15 3.58 -10.22
C ILE A 77 19.23 2.35 -10.33
N ILE A 78 19.37 1.51 -11.36
CA ILE A 78 18.59 0.27 -11.44
C ILE A 78 18.79 -0.56 -10.18
N PHE A 79 20.06 -0.76 -9.79
CA PHE A 79 20.39 -1.62 -8.67
C PHE A 79 19.74 -1.14 -7.37
N ARG A 80 19.73 0.18 -7.12
CA ARG A 80 19.00 0.79 -6.00
C ARG A 80 17.51 0.54 -6.06
N ILE A 81 16.88 0.65 -7.24
CA ILE A 81 15.44 0.40 -7.41
C ILE A 81 15.11 -1.07 -7.09
N ILE A 82 15.94 -2.01 -7.54
CA ILE A 82 15.76 -3.45 -7.25
C ILE A 82 15.84 -3.69 -5.74
N ILE A 83 16.84 -3.13 -5.06
CA ILE A 83 16.99 -3.26 -3.59
C ILE A 83 15.77 -2.68 -2.87
N CYS A 84 15.36 -1.47 -3.24
CA CYS A 84 14.22 -0.80 -2.65
C CYS A 84 12.93 -1.62 -2.83
N TYR A 85 12.76 -2.23 -4.00
CA TYR A 85 11.66 -3.15 -4.26
C TYR A 85 11.73 -4.40 -3.36
N CYS A 86 12.90 -5.03 -3.18
CA CYS A 86 13.08 -6.16 -2.27
C CYS A 86 12.62 -5.82 -0.84
N ILE A 87 13.09 -4.69 -0.31
CA ILE A 87 12.73 -4.21 1.03
C ILE A 87 11.23 -3.98 1.14
N THR A 88 10.66 -3.30 0.15
CA THR A 88 9.22 -3.01 0.09
C THR A 88 8.40 -4.28 0.02
N TYR A 89 8.86 -5.28 -0.73
CA TYR A 89 8.19 -6.57 -0.84
C TYR A 89 8.20 -7.34 0.48
N ILE A 90 9.32 -7.32 1.21
CA ILE A 90 9.41 -7.91 2.55
C ILE A 90 8.43 -7.21 3.50
N TYR A 91 8.42 -5.87 3.51
CA TYR A 91 7.51 -5.10 4.35
C TYR A 91 6.04 -5.40 4.02
N TYR A 92 5.70 -5.43 2.73
CA TYR A 92 4.37 -5.77 2.23
C TYR A 92 3.91 -7.16 2.68
N LYS A 93 4.79 -8.16 2.62
CA LYS A 93 4.44 -9.55 3.01
C LYS A 93 4.36 -9.76 4.52
N THR A 94 5.06 -8.95 5.31
CA THR A 94 5.14 -9.11 6.76
C THR A 94 4.18 -8.22 7.54
N THR A 95 3.52 -7.27 6.88
CA THR A 95 2.64 -6.29 7.53
C THR A 95 1.18 -6.55 7.17
N THR A 96 0.33 -6.58 8.19
CA THR A 96 -1.13 -6.75 8.01
C THR A 96 -1.87 -5.42 7.93
N ILE A 97 -3.10 -5.43 7.40
CA ILE A 97 -3.96 -4.25 7.28
C ILE A 97 -4.23 -3.60 8.64
N ALA A 98 -4.41 -4.41 9.69
CA ALA A 98 -4.63 -3.92 11.05
C ALA A 98 -3.39 -3.19 11.61
N GLU A 99 -2.19 -3.72 11.35
CA GLU A 99 -0.94 -3.09 11.78
C GLU A 99 -0.66 -1.79 11.04
N ILE A 100 -1.04 -1.71 9.76
CA ILE A 100 -1.00 -0.48 8.97
C ILE A 100 -1.92 0.57 9.58
N SER A 101 -3.18 0.21 9.89
CA SER A 101 -4.15 1.10 10.56
C SER A 101 -3.59 1.72 11.84
N TYR A 102 -3.07 0.87 12.73
CA TYR A 102 -2.49 1.30 13.99
C TYR A 102 -1.24 2.19 13.81
N THR A 103 -0.43 1.90 12.79
CA THR A 103 0.74 2.73 12.47
C THR A 103 0.32 4.12 11.97
N PHE A 104 -0.73 4.20 11.15
CA PHE A 104 -1.30 5.48 10.71
C PHE A 104 -1.86 6.30 11.88
N GLU A 105 -2.57 5.66 12.81
CA GLU A 105 -3.06 6.34 14.02
C GLU A 105 -1.92 6.96 14.83
N LEU A 106 -0.82 6.23 15.03
CA LEU A 106 0.34 6.74 15.75
C LEU A 106 1.06 7.86 14.98
N LEU A 107 1.18 7.75 13.65
CA LEU A 107 1.76 8.80 12.80
C LEU A 107 0.94 10.09 12.82
N LEU A 108 -0.36 10.02 13.09
CA LEU A 108 -1.23 11.18 13.23
C LEU A 108 -1.19 11.81 14.62
N SER A 109 -0.65 11.13 15.63
CA SER A 109 -0.53 11.66 17.00
C SER A 109 0.23 12.99 17.17
N PRO A 110 1.31 13.33 16.42
CA PRO A 110 1.99 14.62 16.58
C PRO A 110 1.15 15.80 16.06
N LEU A 111 0.12 15.57 15.24
CA LEU A 111 -0.77 16.64 14.78
C LEU A 111 -1.63 17.23 15.91
N LYS A 112 -1.65 16.60 17.10
CA LYS A 112 -2.24 17.18 18.32
C LYS A 112 -1.65 18.53 18.67
N ILE A 113 -0.38 18.77 18.33
CA ILE A 113 0.33 20.04 18.58
C ILE A 113 -0.36 21.20 17.82
N PHE A 114 -0.92 20.93 16.65
CA PHE A 114 -1.65 21.90 15.83
C PHE A 114 -3.14 22.01 16.18
N LYS A 115 -3.56 21.55 17.37
CA LYS A 115 -4.96 21.54 17.84
C LYS A 115 -5.94 20.74 16.95
N ILE A 116 -5.43 19.82 16.13
CA ILE A 116 -6.26 18.93 15.33
C ILE A 116 -6.75 17.78 16.23
N ASN A 117 -8.05 17.48 16.20
CA ASN A 117 -8.61 16.35 16.95
C ASN A 117 -8.25 15.02 16.28
N THR A 118 -7.10 14.47 16.67
CA THR A 118 -6.58 13.21 16.12
C THR A 118 -7.47 12.00 16.42
N LYS A 119 -8.34 12.09 17.44
CA LYS A 119 -9.26 11.00 17.81
C LYS A 119 -10.33 10.80 16.73
N ASN A 120 -10.90 11.90 16.23
CA ASN A 120 -11.89 11.86 15.15
C ASN A 120 -11.26 11.34 13.84
N ILE A 121 -10.04 11.76 13.52
CA ILE A 121 -9.32 11.29 12.32
C ILE A 121 -9.01 9.78 12.44
N SER A 122 -8.51 9.33 13.60
CA SER A 122 -8.26 7.90 13.84
C SER A 122 -9.53 7.06 13.68
N LEU A 123 -10.66 7.54 14.19
CA LEU A 123 -11.95 6.88 14.04
C LEU A 123 -12.37 6.78 12.56
N ILE A 124 -12.26 7.87 11.78
CA ILE A 124 -12.57 7.87 10.34
C ILE A 124 -11.67 6.88 9.58
N VAL A 125 -10.36 6.88 9.85
CA VAL A 125 -9.40 5.98 9.20
C VAL A 125 -9.70 4.53 9.55
N SER A 126 -9.99 4.24 10.81
CA SER A 126 -10.31 2.89 11.28
C SER A 126 -11.58 2.34 10.62
N ILE A 127 -12.65 3.15 10.57
CA ILE A 127 -13.89 2.78 9.87
C ILE A 127 -13.63 2.59 8.37
N SER A 128 -12.83 3.47 7.76
CA SER A 128 -12.50 3.38 6.33
C SER A 128 -11.76 2.09 6.00
N LEU A 129 -10.71 1.75 6.76
CA LEU A 129 -9.91 0.55 6.50
C LEU A 129 -10.72 -0.74 6.68
N CYS A 130 -11.61 -0.79 7.68
CA CYS A 130 -12.52 -1.92 7.88
C CYS A 130 -13.62 -2.02 6.81
N THR A 131 -14.04 -0.90 6.22
CA THR A 131 -15.08 -0.90 5.17
C THR A 131 -14.55 -1.27 3.78
N ILE A 132 -13.24 -1.15 3.51
CA ILE A 132 -12.61 -1.57 2.23
C ILE A 132 -12.97 -3.01 1.82
N PRO A 133 -12.77 -4.06 2.65
CA PRO A 133 -13.11 -5.43 2.26
C PRO A 133 -14.62 -5.62 2.07
N ILE A 134 -15.46 -4.95 2.86
CA ILE A 134 -16.92 -5.02 2.76
C ILE A 134 -17.37 -4.43 1.41
N LEU A 135 -16.86 -3.24 1.07
CA LEU A 135 -17.12 -2.58 -0.21
C LEU A 135 -16.66 -3.42 -1.40
N LYS A 136 -15.49 -4.06 -1.30
CA LYS A 136 -15.00 -4.96 -2.35
C LYS A 136 -15.98 -6.10 -2.62
N ASN A 137 -16.48 -6.75 -1.57
CA ASN A 137 -17.44 -7.85 -1.70
C ASN A 137 -18.76 -7.36 -2.29
N GLU A 138 -19.23 -6.19 -1.85
CA GLU A 138 -20.44 -5.57 -2.35
C GLU A 138 -20.34 -5.18 -3.84
N ILE A 139 -19.21 -4.59 -4.25
CA ILE A 139 -18.91 -4.33 -5.66
C ILE A 139 -19.01 -5.63 -6.47
N THR A 140 -18.40 -6.72 -6.00
CA THR A 140 -18.47 -8.00 -6.72
C THR A 140 -19.88 -8.58 -6.78
N ALA A 141 -20.68 -8.44 -5.71
CA ALA A 141 -22.06 -8.88 -5.70
C ALA A 141 -22.93 -8.10 -6.70
N VAL A 142 -22.78 -6.77 -6.74
CA VAL A 142 -23.46 -5.90 -7.71
C VAL A 142 -23.05 -6.26 -9.14
N GLN A 143 -21.75 -6.45 -9.38
CA GLN A 143 -21.25 -6.84 -10.70
C GLN A 143 -21.83 -8.19 -11.16
N ASN A 144 -21.91 -9.16 -10.25
CA ASN A 144 -22.47 -10.47 -10.54
C ASN A 144 -23.98 -10.38 -10.82
N ALA A 145 -24.73 -9.60 -10.03
CA ALA A 145 -26.15 -9.37 -10.26
C ALA A 145 -26.45 -8.74 -11.63
N ILE A 146 -25.64 -7.76 -12.05
CA ILE A 146 -25.76 -7.12 -13.37
C ILE A 146 -25.45 -8.11 -14.50
N LYS A 147 -24.41 -8.94 -14.33
CA LYS A 147 -24.08 -10.01 -15.29
C LYS A 147 -25.20 -11.05 -15.40
N SER A 148 -25.82 -11.44 -14.29
CA SER A 148 -26.97 -12.36 -14.28
C SER A 148 -28.19 -11.80 -15.00
N LYS A 149 -28.35 -10.47 -15.04
CA LYS A 149 -29.37 -9.78 -15.84
C LYS A 149 -29.01 -9.68 -17.33
N GLY A 150 -27.92 -10.31 -17.78
CA GLY A 150 -27.49 -10.33 -19.18
C GLY A 150 -26.70 -9.08 -19.62
N ALA A 151 -26.43 -8.13 -18.72
CA ALA A 151 -25.71 -6.91 -19.06
C ALA A 151 -24.18 -7.13 -18.97
N LYS A 152 -23.46 -6.79 -20.05
CA LYS A 152 -21.99 -6.76 -20.05
C LYS A 152 -21.49 -5.44 -19.47
N ILE A 153 -20.68 -5.52 -18.42
CA ILE A 153 -20.04 -4.35 -17.80
C ILE A 153 -18.92 -3.89 -18.72
N LYS A 154 -19.11 -2.73 -19.33
CA LYS A 154 -18.11 -1.99 -20.13
C LYS A 154 -17.86 -0.64 -19.48
N ILE A 155 -16.77 0.04 -19.86
CA ILE A 155 -16.41 1.37 -19.35
C ILE A 155 -17.59 2.36 -19.50
N ASN A 156 -18.27 2.37 -20.64
CA ASN A 156 -19.42 3.24 -20.89
C ASN A 156 -20.62 2.96 -19.97
N ASN A 157 -20.75 1.73 -19.47
CA ASN A 157 -21.89 1.29 -18.65
C ASN A 157 -21.51 1.12 -17.18
N PHE A 158 -20.37 1.66 -16.75
CA PHE A 158 -19.90 1.54 -15.37
C PHE A 158 -20.84 2.22 -14.36
N SER A 159 -21.63 3.20 -14.81
CA SER A 159 -22.67 3.85 -14.02
C SER A 159 -23.71 2.87 -13.46
N LEU A 160 -23.96 1.74 -14.13
CA LEU A 160 -24.86 0.68 -13.65
C LEU A 160 -24.36 0.03 -12.36
N VAL A 161 -23.04 -0.07 -12.20
CA VAL A 161 -22.39 -0.60 -10.99
C VAL A 161 -22.28 0.52 -9.94
N LEU A 162 -21.91 1.73 -10.35
CA LEU A 162 -21.61 2.84 -9.46
C LEU A 162 -22.84 3.34 -8.67
N LYS A 163 -23.98 3.51 -9.35
CA LYS A 163 -25.23 4.01 -8.73
C LYS A 163 -25.68 3.20 -7.52
N PRO A 164 -25.88 1.87 -7.60
CA PRO A 164 -26.32 1.07 -6.45
C PRO A 164 -25.29 1.07 -5.31
N ILE A 165 -23.99 1.09 -5.62
CA ILE A 165 -22.95 1.17 -4.58
C ILE A 165 -23.02 2.51 -3.84
N LEU A 166 -23.16 3.63 -4.56
CA LEU A 166 -23.27 4.96 -3.94
C LEU A 166 -24.48 5.05 -3.01
N ILE A 167 -25.64 4.58 -3.47
CA ILE A 167 -26.87 4.55 -2.67
C ILE A 167 -26.66 3.70 -1.42
N SER A 168 -26.03 2.52 -1.57
CA SER A 168 -25.73 1.64 -0.45
C SER A 168 -24.76 2.26 0.56
N ILE A 169 -23.72 2.95 0.08
CA ILE A 169 -22.77 3.68 0.95
C ILE A 169 -23.51 4.72 1.78
N ILE A 170 -24.33 5.57 1.16
CA ILE A 170 -25.09 6.63 1.86
C ILE A 170 -26.04 6.03 2.90
N LYS A 171 -26.73 4.94 2.54
CA LYS A 171 -27.63 4.26 3.47
C LYS A 171 -26.85 3.68 4.66
N ARG A 172 -25.75 2.99 4.39
CA ARG A 172 -24.91 2.36 5.41
C ARG A 172 -24.25 3.37 6.32
N THR A 173 -23.82 4.53 5.80
CA THR A 173 -23.26 5.59 6.65
C THR A 173 -24.30 6.11 7.63
N GLY A 174 -25.55 6.31 7.19
CA GLY A 174 -26.63 6.72 8.09
C GLY A 174 -26.99 5.65 9.14
N GLU A 175 -26.91 4.36 8.79
CA GLU A 175 -27.08 3.25 9.74
C GLU A 175 -25.93 3.19 10.76
N MET A 176 -24.68 3.38 10.30
CA MET A 176 -23.49 3.42 11.15
C MET A 176 -23.52 4.60 12.12
N GLU A 177 -23.92 5.78 11.65
CA GLU A 177 -24.10 6.96 12.49
C GLU A 177 -25.11 6.70 13.61
N LYS A 178 -26.31 6.22 13.28
CA LYS A 178 -27.34 5.87 14.28
C LYS A 178 -26.85 4.84 15.30
N ALA A 179 -26.08 3.85 14.84
CA ALA A 179 -25.51 2.82 15.71
C ALA A 179 -24.37 3.35 16.61
N LEU A 180 -23.61 4.35 16.15
CA LEU A 180 -22.58 5.01 16.95
C LEU A 180 -23.23 5.88 18.04
N ILE A 181 -24.25 6.66 17.67
CA ILE A 181 -25.02 7.49 18.62
C ILE A 181 -25.65 6.62 19.70
N SER A 182 -26.27 5.49 19.35
CA SER A 182 -26.88 4.59 20.33
C SER A 182 -25.87 3.91 21.27
N LYS A 183 -24.62 3.78 20.84
CA LYS A 183 -23.51 3.28 21.67
C LYS A 183 -22.85 4.37 22.53
N GLY A 184 -23.36 5.59 22.50
CA GLY A 184 -22.82 6.72 23.28
C GLY A 184 -21.62 7.41 22.64
N PHE A 185 -21.36 7.18 21.35
CA PHE A 185 -20.48 8.07 20.58
C PHE A 185 -21.29 9.30 20.20
N VAL A 186 -21.25 10.31 21.07
CA VAL A 186 -21.81 11.65 20.84
C VAL A 186 -20.63 12.59 20.64
N GLU A 187 -20.69 13.45 19.62
CA GLU A 187 -19.76 14.58 19.47
C GLU A 187 -19.84 15.53 20.68
#